data_AF-A0AB36PR42-F1
#
_entry.id   AF-A0AB36PR42-F1
#
_cell.length_a   1.000
_cell.length_b   1.000
_cell.length_c   1.000
_cell.angle_alpha   90.00
_cell.angle_beta   90.00
_cell.angle_gamma   90.00
#
_symmetry.space_group_name_H-M   'P 1'
#
loop_
_entity.id
_entity.type
_entity.pdbx_description
1 polymer ?
#
loop_
_entity_poly.entity_id
_entity_poly.type
_entity_poly.pdbx_seq_one_letter_code
_entity_poly.pdbx_strand_id
1 'polypeptide(L)' 'MYSAFLRRQEGRKPSYDRKQLNAVQDMLAMGAGTSEIAKATGLTRQTVIRIGKDPVKADQTLKQWEPQGYDMQRKC' A
#
# COMPACT_ATOMS: atom_id res chain seq x y z
N MET A 1 -16.43 1.91 -34.66
CA MET A 1 -16.30 3.26 -34.05
C MET A 1 -17.24 3.26 -32.84
N TYR A 2 -16.84 3.16 -31.57
CA TYR A 2 -15.77 3.85 -30.84
C TYR A 2 -14.86 2.88 -30.07
N SER A 3 -13.56 3.17 -30.20
CA SER A 3 -12.45 2.97 -29.27
C SER A 3 -12.61 2.11 -28.00
N ALA A 4 -11.80 1.06 -27.96
CA ALA A 4 -10.89 0.72 -26.86
C ALA A 4 -11.53 0.35 -25.52
N PHE A 5 -11.94 -0.92 -25.43
CA PHE A 5 -11.90 -1.72 -24.21
C PHE A 5 -10.45 -1.97 -23.75
N LEU A 6 -9.65 -0.90 -23.63
CA LEU A 6 -8.27 -0.92 -23.16
C LEU A 6 -8.15 0.01 -21.96
N ARG A 7 -8.74 -0.42 -20.84
CA ARG A 7 -8.14 -0.16 -19.54
C ARG A 7 -8.02 -1.48 -18.79
N ARG A 8 -7.33 -2.39 -19.48
CA ARG A 8 -6.96 -3.70 -18.99
C ARG A 8 -5.90 -3.50 -17.89
N GLN A 9 -6.36 -3.50 -16.64
CA GLN A 9 -5.58 -3.96 -15.48
C GLN A 9 -4.20 -3.30 -15.26
N GLU A 10 -4.05 -2.00 -15.48
CA GLU A 10 -3.04 -1.23 -14.75
C GLU A 10 -3.51 -1.29 -13.29
N GLY A 11 -2.81 -2.01 -12.42
CA GLY A 11 -3.30 -2.52 -11.12
C GLY A 11 -4.08 -1.52 -10.27
N ARG A 12 -4.90 -2.00 -9.31
CA ARG A 12 -5.53 -1.06 -8.37
C ARG A 12 -4.44 -0.35 -7.57
N LYS A 13 -4.56 0.98 -7.44
CA LYS A 13 -3.76 1.77 -6.48
C LYS A 13 -3.71 0.99 -5.17
N PRO A 14 -2.51 0.73 -4.61
CA PRO A 14 -2.39 0.08 -3.32
C PRO A 14 -3.26 0.80 -2.30
N SER A 15 -4.01 0.05 -1.49
CA SER A 15 -4.90 0.61 -0.46
C SER A 15 -4.14 1.17 0.75
N TYR A 16 -2.81 1.28 0.65
CA TYR A 16 -1.93 1.72 1.72
C TYR A 16 -0.98 2.81 1.22
N ASP A 17 -0.69 3.76 2.08
CA ASP A 17 0.29 4.83 1.86
C ASP A 17 1.66 4.46 2.45
N ARG A 18 2.70 5.24 2.11
CA ARG A 18 4.07 5.03 2.60
C ARG A 18 4.17 5.03 4.12
N LYS A 19 3.39 5.88 4.79
CA LYS A 19 3.30 5.93 6.26
C LYS A 19 2.79 4.61 6.84
N GLN A 20 1.80 4.00 6.20
CA GLN A 20 1.25 2.72 6.64
C GLN A 20 2.22 1.58 6.36
N LEU A 21 2.93 1.61 5.22
CA LEU A 21 3.97 0.63 4.92
C LEU A 21 5.11 0.66 5.94
N ASN A 22 5.59 1.86 6.32
CA ASN A 22 6.59 2.01 7.38
C ASN A 22 6.07 1.50 8.73
N ALA A 23 4.84 1.87 9.12
CA ALA A 23 4.25 1.38 10.37
C ALA A 23 4.13 -0.14 10.41
N VAL A 24 3.78 -0.79 9.28
CA VAL A 24 3.78 -2.25 9.17
C VAL A 24 5.19 -2.82 9.36
N GLN A 25 6.22 -2.22 8.74
CA GLN A 25 7.61 -2.67 8.88
C GLN A 25 8.11 -2.54 10.32
N ASP A 26 7.85 -1.41 10.97
CA ASP A 26 8.25 -1.16 12.35
C ASP A 26 7.60 -2.17 13.30
N MET A 27 6.29 -2.40 13.16
CA MET A 27 5.57 -3.37 13.99
C MET A 27 5.97 -4.82 13.71
N LEU A 28 6.30 -5.16 12.44
CA LEU A 28 6.85 -6.47 12.10
C LEU A 28 8.24 -6.67 12.71
N ALA A 29 9.08 -5.63 12.73
CA ALA A 29 10.40 -5.67 13.39
C ALA A 29 10.27 -5.85 14.90
N MET A 30 9.20 -5.33 15.51
CA MET A 30 8.84 -5.56 16.92
C MET A 30 8.23 -6.95 17.19
N GLY A 31 7.99 -7.77 16.16
CA GLY A 31 7.38 -9.09 16.31
C GLY A 31 5.87 -9.09 16.53
N ALA A 32 5.18 -7.97 16.24
CA ALA A 32 3.74 -7.86 16.42
C ALA A 32 2.96 -8.81 15.48
N GLY A 33 1.80 -9.27 15.95
CA GLY A 33 0.95 -10.18 15.19
C GLY A 33 0.29 -9.49 13.98
N THR A 34 0.22 -10.18 12.84
CA THR A 34 -0.39 -9.63 11.60
C THR A 34 -1.81 -9.07 11.77
N SER A 35 -2.62 -9.64 12.68
CA SER A 35 -3.97 -9.15 12.99
C SER A 35 -3.97 -7.86 13.82
N GLU A 36 -2.97 -7.66 14.67
CA GLU A 36 -2.79 -6.47 15.49
C GLU A 36 -2.31 -5.31 14.60
N ILE A 37 -1.33 -5.57 13.74
CA ILE A 37 -0.84 -4.61 12.75
C ILE A 37 -1.97 -4.15 11.83
N ALA A 38 -2.81 -5.07 11.36
CA ALA A 38 -3.98 -4.75 10.53
C ALA A 38 -4.93 -3.77 11.23
N LYS A 39 -5.21 -3.99 12.52
CA LYS A 39 -6.06 -3.09 13.32
C LYS A 39 -5.39 -1.72 13.55
N ALA A 40 -4.10 -1.71 13.87
CA ALA A 40 -3.35 -0.48 14.15
C ALA A 40 -3.19 0.41 12.90
N THR A 41 -2.99 -0.20 11.73
CA THR A 41 -2.74 0.51 10.46
C THR A 41 -4.00 0.75 9.64
N GLY A 42 -5.13 0.15 10.02
CA GLY A 42 -6.38 0.17 9.25
C GLY A 42 -6.31 -0.63 7.95
N LEU A 43 -5.29 -1.48 7.78
CA LEU A 43 -5.09 -2.30 6.60
C LEU A 43 -5.75 -3.67 6.74
N THR A 44 -6.07 -4.29 5.61
CA THR A 44 -6.51 -5.69 5.64
C THR A 44 -5.36 -6.60 6.05
N ARG A 45 -5.67 -7.68 6.76
CA ARG A 45 -4.69 -8.70 7.16
C ARG A 45 -3.92 -9.28 5.96
N GLN A 46 -4.58 -9.46 4.81
CA GLN A 46 -3.94 -9.94 3.59
C GLN A 46 -2.87 -8.96 3.08
N THR A 47 -3.12 -7.65 3.19
CA THR A 47 -2.15 -6.62 2.85
C THR A 47 -0.92 -6.71 3.74
N VAL A 48 -1.10 -6.82 5.06
CA VAL A 48 0.01 -6.96 6.03
C VAL A 48 0.84 -8.21 5.74
N ILE A 49 0.20 -9.35 5.46
CA ILE A 49 0.91 -10.59 5.09
C ILE A 49 1.72 -10.42 3.80
N ARG A 50 1.19 -9.72 2.79
CA ARG A 50 1.91 -9.46 1.54
C ARG A 50 3.11 -8.53 1.75
N ILE A 51 2.96 -7.48 2.56
CA ILE A 51 4.06 -6.57 2.92
C ILE A 51 5.13 -7.33 3.70
N GLY A 52 4.75 -8.19 4.64
CA GLY A 52 5.71 -9.00 5.41
C GLY A 52 6.44 -10.06 4.59
N LYS A 53 5.81 -10.59 3.53
CA LYS A 53 6.45 -11.53 2.60
C LYS A 53 7.48 -10.85 1.70
N ASP A 54 7.11 -9.72 1.09
CA ASP A 54 7.95 -9.00 0.12
C ASP A 54 7.88 -7.47 0.35
N PRO A 55 8.57 -6.94 1.38
CA PRO A 55 8.50 -5.52 1.71
C PRO A 55 9.07 -4.63 0.59
N VAL A 56 10.09 -5.11 -0.12
CA VAL A 56 10.71 -4.39 -1.26
C VAL A 56 9.74 -4.24 -2.42
N LYS A 57 8.97 -5.29 -2.73
CA LYS A 57 7.99 -5.27 -3.82
C LYS A 57 6.82 -4.33 -3.50
N ALA A 58 6.42 -4.27 -2.24
CA ALA A 58 5.40 -3.35 -1.76
C ALA A 58 5.85 -1.88 -1.94
N ASP A 59 7.10 -1.55 -1.58
CA ASP A 59 7.67 -0.21 -1.75
C ASP A 59 7.83 0.19 -3.23
N GLN A 60 8.30 -0.73 -4.08
CA GLN A 60 8.40 -0.50 -5.53
C GLN A 60 7.04 -0.27 -6.19
N THR A 61 6.05 -1.07 -5.79
CA THR A 61 4.68 -0.90 -6.28
C THR A 61 4.18 0.47 -5.85
N LEU A 62 4.33 0.84 -4.56
CA LEU A 62 3.91 2.14 -4.07
C LEU A 62 4.58 3.31 -4.83
N LYS A 63 5.89 3.23 -5.09
CA LYS A 63 6.63 4.24 -5.88
C LYS A 63 6.13 4.38 -7.31
N GLN A 64 5.60 3.32 -7.91
CA GLN A 64 5.00 3.36 -9.26
C GLN A 64 3.66 4.13 -9.25
N TRP A 65 2.97 4.18 -8.11
CA TRP A 65 1.65 4.80 -7.95
C TRP A 65 1.67 6.16 -7.26
N GLU A 66 2.72 6.51 -6.52
CA GLU A 66 2.95 7.88 -6.06
C GLU A 66 3.35 8.70 -7.28
N PRO A 67 2.48 9.60 -7.81
CA PRO A 67 2.95 10.58 -8.78
C PRO A 67 4.11 11.32 -8.13
N GLN A 68 5.28 11.31 -8.77
CA GLN A 68 6.41 12.14 -8.36
C GLN A 68 5.94 13.60 -8.38
N GLY A 69 5.48 14.10 -7.23
CA GLY A 69 4.83 15.39 -7.09
C GLY A 69 3.31 15.34 -7.21
N TYR A 70 2.63 14.96 -6.12
CA TYR A 70 1.36 15.62 -5.80
C TYR A 70 1.23 15.77 -4.28
N ASP A 71 1.48 16.99 -3.85
CA ASP A 71 1.05 17.55 -2.58
C ASP A 71 -0.43 17.21 -2.33
N MET A 72 -0.71 16.54 -1.22
CA MET A 72 -2.07 16.30 -0.76
C MET A 72 -2.23 16.82 0.67
N GLN A 73 -1.89 18.08 0.90
CA GLN A 73 -2.66 18.90 1.82
C GLN A 73 -4.09 19.05 1.29
N ARG A 74 -5.04 18.40 1.97
CA ARG A 74 -6.40 18.90 2.29
C ARG A 74 -7.20 17.81 2.98
N LYS A 75 -7.31 17.94 4.30
CA LYS A 75 -8.56 17.66 5.01
C LYS A 75 -8.79 18.84 5.95
N CYS A 76 -9.99 19.39 5.83
CA CYS A 76 -10.51 20.56 6.52
C CYS A 76 -10.43 20.43 8.04
#